data_AF-A0A813GFG5-F1
#
_entry.id   AF-A0A813GFG5-F1
#
_cell.length_a   1.000
_cell.length_b   1.000
_cell.length_c   1.000
_cell.angle_alpha   90.00
_cell.angle_beta   90.00
_cell.angle_gamma   90.00
#
_symmetry.space_group_name_H-M   'P 1'
#
loop_
_entity.id
_entity.type
_entity.pdbx_description
1 polymer ?
#
loop_
_entity_poly.entity_id
_entity_poly.type
_entity_poly.pdbx_seq_one_letter_code
_entity_poly.pdbx_strand_id
1 'polypeptide(L)'
;MAPTSRGSAAKEYDVVISGHSVDSLAVDIITHIWAKGFCVIDARLDEEVLRKARQDIEDLDSQGLLKQPPDLVHDGLLGSEGSAQILDFLKEGLTDPQASDLRHLRQLDNSMTEL
;
A
#
# COMPACT_ATOMS: atom_id res chain seq x y z
N MET A 1 1.39 -35.39 2.57
CA MET A 1 0.72 -34.13 2.16
C MET A 1 -0.50 -33.96 3.04
N ALA A 2 -0.38 -33.15 4.10
CA ALA A 2 -1.49 -32.79 4.96
C ALA A 2 -2.11 -31.48 4.45
N PRO A 3 -3.44 -31.32 4.48
CA PRO A 3 -4.08 -30.06 4.17
C PRO A 3 -3.83 -29.10 5.34
N THR A 4 -3.11 -28.01 5.09
CA THR A 4 -3.01 -26.90 6.02
C THR A 4 -4.40 -26.29 6.20
N SER A 5 -4.94 -26.45 7.40
CA SER A 5 -6.20 -25.88 7.84
C SER A 5 -6.18 -24.37 7.62
N ARG A 6 -7.11 -23.88 6.79
CA ARG A 6 -7.45 -22.45 6.70
C ARG A 6 -7.78 -21.96 8.12
N GLY A 7 -6.92 -21.11 8.66
CA GLY A 7 -7.19 -20.37 9.88
C GLY A 7 -8.43 -19.50 9.70
N SER A 8 -9.35 -19.64 10.65
CA SER A 8 -10.52 -18.81 10.95
C SER A 8 -10.66 -17.49 10.17
N ALA A 9 -11.78 -17.34 9.45
CA ALA A 9 -12.23 -16.16 8.71
C ALA A 9 -12.63 -14.96 9.61
N ALA A 10 -11.82 -14.63 10.62
CA ALA A 10 -12.11 -13.58 11.61
C ALA A 10 -10.96 -12.58 11.81
N LYS A 11 -10.17 -12.30 10.77
CA LYS A 11 -8.98 -11.43 10.84
C LYS A 11 -8.81 -10.49 9.62
N GLU A 12 -9.89 -10.08 8.98
CA GLU A 12 -9.78 -9.22 7.80
C GLU A 12 -9.65 -7.73 8.15
N TYR A 13 -10.14 -7.32 9.32
CA TYR A 13 -10.18 -5.91 9.71
C TYR A 13 -9.66 -5.72 11.14
N ASP A 14 -8.81 -4.71 11.34
CA ASP A 14 -8.32 -4.30 12.67
C ASP A 14 -9.44 -3.65 13.51
N VAL A 15 -10.41 -3.02 12.84
CA VAL A 15 -11.54 -2.32 13.46
C VAL A 15 -12.81 -2.65 12.70
N VAL A 16 -13.85 -3.11 13.39
CA VAL A 16 -15.17 -3.43 12.80
C VAL A 16 -16.24 -2.59 13.49
N ILE A 17 -17.08 -1.95 12.70
CA ILE A 17 -18.17 -1.11 13.21
C ILE A 17 -19.34 -2.02 13.62
N SER A 18 -19.32 -2.50 14.86
CA SER A 18 -20.49 -3.13 15.47
C SER A 18 -20.77 -2.54 16.85
N GLY A 19 -21.80 -1.68 16.94
CA GLY A 19 -22.29 -1.16 18.23
C GLY A 19 -21.50 -0.01 18.87
N HIS A 20 -20.52 0.55 18.16
CA HIS A 20 -19.73 1.70 18.63
C HIS A 20 -20.35 3.04 18.23
N SER A 21 -20.16 4.07 19.08
CA SER A 21 -20.38 5.47 18.65
C SER A 21 -19.23 5.93 17.77
N VAL A 22 -19.49 6.89 16.88
CA VAL A 22 -18.47 7.44 15.95
C VAL A 22 -17.22 7.91 16.69
N ASP A 23 -17.38 8.53 17.87
CA ASP A 23 -16.26 9.03 18.67
C ASP A 23 -15.38 7.89 19.23
N SER A 24 -15.99 6.81 19.71
CA SER A 24 -15.25 5.63 20.20
C SER A 24 -14.50 4.92 19.07
N LEU A 25 -15.12 4.86 17.89
CA LEU A 25 -14.51 4.29 16.69
C LEU A 25 -13.27 5.10 16.25
N ALA A 26 -13.36 6.42 16.28
CA ALA A 26 -12.24 7.29 15.92
C ALA A 26 -11.03 7.07 16.85
N VAL A 27 -11.26 6.91 18.15
CA VAL A 27 -10.21 6.60 19.12
C VAL A 27 -9.58 5.24 18.86
N ASP A 28 -10.38 4.22 18.57
CA ASP A 28 -9.89 2.87 18.28
C ASP A 28 -9.06 2.84 16.99
N ILE A 29 -9.52 3.53 15.93
CA ILE A 29 -8.76 3.68 14.69
C ILE A 29 -7.42 4.36 14.97
N ILE A 30 -7.43 5.52 15.64
CA ILE A 30 -6.19 6.26 15.96
C ILE A 30 -5.24 5.39 16.78
N THR A 31 -5.74 4.64 17.76
CA THR A 31 -4.92 3.78 18.62
C THR A 31 -4.22 2.68 17.82
N HIS A 32 -4.93 2.03 16.89
CA HIS A 32 -4.35 1.00 16.03
C HIS A 32 -3.34 1.57 15.03
N ILE A 33 -3.64 2.72 14.43
CA ILE A 33 -2.72 3.40 13.51
C ILE A 33 -1.45 3.85 14.28
N TRP A 34 -1.60 4.41 15.48
CA TRP A 34 -0.46 4.90 16.29
C TRP A 34 0.46 3.76 16.75
N ALA A 35 -0.11 2.60 17.12
CA ALA A 35 0.67 1.43 17.51
C ALA A 35 1.52 0.85 16.36
N LYS A 36 1.06 0.98 15.11
CA LYS A 36 1.79 0.51 13.92
C LYS A 36 2.81 1.54 13.40
N GLY A 37 2.70 2.79 13.86
CA GLY A 37 3.45 3.92 13.33
C GLY A 37 2.89 4.35 11.98
N PHE A 38 2.54 5.63 11.85
CA PHE A 38 2.08 6.20 10.58
C PHE A 38 2.69 7.56 10.35
N CYS A 39 2.87 7.88 9.06
CA CYS A 39 3.25 9.20 8.61
C CYS A 39 2.12 9.72 7.71
N VAL A 40 1.54 10.87 8.07
CA VAL A 40 0.62 11.58 7.16
C VAL A 40 1.47 12.43 6.25
N ILE A 41 1.42 12.13 4.95
CA ILE A 41 2.09 12.92 3.92
C ILE A 41 1.00 13.71 3.18
N ASP A 42 1.05 15.04 3.30
CA ASP A 42 0.28 15.91 2.43
C ASP A 42 1.06 16.12 1.13
N ALA A 43 0.76 15.29 0.13
CA ALA A 43 1.38 15.37 -1.19
C ALA A 43 0.91 16.59 -2.01
N ARG A 44 -0.09 17.36 -1.53
CA ARG A 44 -0.72 18.48 -2.24
C ARG A 44 -1.16 18.15 -3.68
N LEU A 45 -1.58 16.90 -3.88
CA LEU A 45 -2.09 16.40 -5.16
C LEU A 45 -3.61 16.43 -5.18
N ASP A 46 -4.16 16.67 -6.37
CA ASP A 46 -5.61 16.59 -6.57
C ASP A 46 -6.11 15.16 -6.35
N GLU A 47 -7.32 15.04 -5.79
CA GLU A 47 -7.97 13.75 -5.51
C GLU A 47 -8.06 12.86 -6.77
N GLU A 48 -8.28 13.47 -7.94
CA GLU A 48 -8.34 12.75 -9.21
C GLU A 48 -6.99 12.14 -9.60
N VAL A 49 -5.86 12.77 -9.26
CA VAL A 49 -4.52 12.20 -9.48
C VAL A 49 -4.33 10.99 -8.59
N LEU A 50 -4.71 11.09 -7.30
CA LEU A 50 -4.61 9.98 -6.35
C LEU A 50 -5.50 8.79 -6.76
N ARG A 51 -6.72 9.07 -7.22
CA ARG A 51 -7.65 8.04 -7.72
C ARG A 51 -7.07 7.30 -8.92
N LYS A 52 -6.46 8.01 -9.87
CA LYS A 52 -5.84 7.40 -11.05
C LYS A 52 -4.55 6.67 -10.71
N ALA A 53 -3.72 7.21 -9.82
CA ALA A 53 -2.55 6.51 -9.30
C ALA A 53 -2.93 5.16 -8.66
N ARG A 54 -4.06 5.11 -7.94
CA ARG A 54 -4.59 3.85 -7.42
C ARG A 54 -4.98 2.88 -8.53
N GLN A 55 -5.62 3.35 -9.60
CA GLN A 55 -5.93 2.52 -10.77
C GLN A 55 -4.65 1.99 -11.42
N ASP A 56 -3.62 2.82 -11.58
CA ASP A 56 -2.34 2.43 -12.14
C ASP A 56 -1.71 1.27 -11.31
N ILE A 57 -1.81 1.31 -9.98
CA ILE A 57 -1.33 0.24 -9.08
C ILE A 57 -2.12 -1.05 -9.28
N GLU A 58 -3.45 -0.98 -9.33
CA GLU A 58 -4.32 -2.15 -9.55
C GLU A 58 -4.01 -2.81 -10.90
N ASP A 59 -3.79 -2.02 -11.94
CA ASP A 59 -3.43 -2.50 -13.26
C ASP A 59 -2.05 -3.19 -13.24
N LEU A 60 -1.06 -2.63 -12.54
CA LEU A 60 0.29 -3.21 -12.39
C LEU A 60 0.29 -4.51 -11.57
N ASP A 61 -0.50 -4.58 -10.49
CA ASP A 61 -0.65 -5.78 -9.68
C ASP A 61 -1.31 -6.91 -10.49
N SER A 62 -2.33 -6.58 -11.28
CA SER A 62 -2.98 -7.54 -12.19
C SER A 62 -2.05 -8.12 -13.25
N GLN A 63 -0.98 -7.37 -13.60
CA GLN A 63 0.07 -7.78 -14.52
C GLN A 63 1.22 -8.52 -13.84
N GLY A 64 1.22 -8.63 -12.50
CA GLY A 64 2.29 -9.25 -11.73
C GLY A 64 3.60 -8.46 -11.76
N LEU A 65 3.53 -7.14 -11.99
CA LEU A 65 4.70 -6.26 -12.09
C LEU A 65 5.19 -5.75 -10.72
N LEU A 66 4.36 -5.88 -9.69
CA LEU A 66 4.71 -5.55 -8.31
C LEU A 66 5.50 -6.70 -7.66
N LYS A 67 6.65 -6.37 -7.07
CA LYS A 67 7.57 -7.37 -6.49
C LYS A 67 7.61 -7.25 -4.97
N GLN A 68 7.95 -8.34 -4.29
CA GLN A 68 8.27 -8.27 -2.87
C GLN A 68 9.62 -7.55 -2.66
N PRO A 69 9.77 -6.75 -1.59
CA PRO A 69 11.08 -6.24 -1.17
C PRO A 69 12.06 -7.38 -0.90
N PRO A 70 13.39 -7.13 -0.94
CA PRO A 70 14.38 -8.11 -0.52
C PRO A 70 14.13 -8.61 0.90
N ASP A 71 14.39 -9.89 1.18
CA ASP A 71 14.12 -10.54 2.47
C ASP A 71 14.69 -9.77 3.67
N LEU A 72 15.89 -9.19 3.55
CA LEU A 72 16.51 -8.37 4.60
C LEU A 72 15.69 -7.11 4.93
N VAL A 73 15.06 -6.50 3.93
CA VAL A 73 14.18 -5.34 4.11
C VAL A 73 12.85 -5.79 4.70
N HIS A 74 12.30 -6.87 4.18
CA HIS A 74 11.05 -7.45 4.65
C HIS A 74 11.14 -7.83 6.14
N ASP A 75 12.12 -8.66 6.51
CA ASP A 75 12.27 -9.15 7.87
C ASP A 75 12.78 -8.09 8.84
N GLY A 76 13.58 -7.14 8.34
CA GLY A 76 14.17 -6.08 9.15
C GLY A 76 13.25 -4.89 9.44
N LEU A 77 12.30 -4.58 8.54
CA LEU A 77 11.44 -3.39 8.65
C LEU A 77 9.95 -3.70 8.69
N LEU A 78 9.49 -4.71 7.95
CA LEU A 78 8.05 -4.97 7.77
C LEU A 78 7.56 -6.10 8.70
N GLY A 79 8.47 -7.01 9.08
CA GLY A 79 8.17 -8.17 9.90
C GLY A 79 7.37 -9.25 9.16
N SER A 80 6.97 -10.30 9.87
CA SER A 80 6.31 -11.48 9.29
C SER A 80 4.90 -11.21 8.72
N GLU A 81 4.31 -10.06 9.05
CA GLU A 81 3.00 -9.63 8.54
C GLU A 81 3.12 -8.50 7.49
N GLY A 82 4.34 -8.20 7.05
CA GLY A 82 4.62 -7.22 6.00
C GLY A 82 3.92 -7.55 4.68
N SER A 83 3.24 -6.58 4.08
CA SER A 83 2.55 -6.74 2.80
C SER A 83 3.04 -5.77 1.72
N ALA A 84 4.17 -5.10 1.96
CA ALA A 84 4.68 -4.11 1.02
C ALA A 84 5.05 -4.78 -0.31
N GLN A 85 4.77 -4.07 -1.40
CA GLN A 85 5.26 -4.41 -2.72
C GLN A 85 5.99 -3.20 -3.29
N ILE A 86 6.98 -3.46 -4.15
CA ILE A 86 7.82 -2.46 -4.80
C ILE A 86 7.62 -2.49 -6.31
N LEU A 87 7.67 -1.30 -6.89
CA LEU A 87 7.75 -1.06 -8.32
C LEU A 87 9.07 -0.35 -8.61
N ASP A 88 9.89 -0.94 -9.48
CA ASP A 88 11.12 -0.31 -9.92
C ASP A 88 10.79 0.76 -10.97
N PHE A 89 10.76 2.04 -10.58
CA PHE A 89 10.74 3.13 -11.55
C PHE A 89 12.08 3.15 -12.28
N LEU A 90 12.09 2.60 -13.49
CA LEU A 90 13.24 2.74 -14.34
C LEU A 90 13.41 4.22 -14.68
N LYS A 91 14.59 4.76 -14.32
CA LYS A 91 15.06 6.08 -14.76
C LYS A 91 14.80 6.20 -16.27
N GLU A 92 14.29 7.36 -16.66
CA GLU A 92 13.88 7.69 -18.04
C GLU A 92 14.72 6.97 -19.10
N GLY A 93 14.12 6.06 -19.86
CA GLY A 93 14.78 5.37 -20.98
C GLY A 93 14.71 3.85 -21.00
N LEU A 94 14.22 3.18 -19.94
CA LEU A 94 13.98 1.74 -19.96
C LEU A 94 12.48 1.43 -19.77
N THR A 95 11.61 2.10 -20.52
CA THR A 95 10.20 1.73 -20.52
C THR A 95 10.07 0.34 -21.15
N ASP A 96 9.58 -0.64 -20.39
CA ASP A 96 8.94 -1.79 -21.00
C ASP A 96 7.79 -1.23 -21.86
N PRO A 97 7.72 -1.48 -23.18
CA PRO A 97 6.63 -1.02 -24.01
C PRO A 97 5.24 -1.51 -23.56
N GLN A 98 5.16 -2.43 -22.60
CA GLN A 98 3.93 -2.88 -21.95
C GLN A 98 3.53 -2.06 -20.71
N ALA A 99 4.45 -1.27 -20.12
CA ALA A 99 4.11 -0.45 -18.96
C ALA A 99 3.10 0.62 -19.39
N SER A 100 1.89 0.51 -18.85
CA SER A 100 0.82 1.50 -18.98
C SER A 100 1.34 2.91 -18.66
N ASP A 101 0.60 3.91 -19.08
CA ASP A 101 0.95 5.32 -18.90
C ASP A 101 0.97 5.72 -17.40
N LEU A 102 2.06 5.42 -16.68
CA LEU A 102 2.20 5.60 -15.22
C LEU A 102 2.38 7.07 -14.80
N ARG A 103 1.76 8.03 -15.52
CA ARG A 103 1.93 9.47 -15.27
C ARG A 103 1.52 9.86 -13.86
N HIS A 104 0.44 9.29 -13.33
CA HIS A 104 -0.09 9.65 -12.01
C HIS A 104 0.81 9.13 -10.90
N LEU A 105 1.34 7.90 -11.03
CA LEU A 105 2.33 7.39 -10.08
C LEU A 105 3.66 8.14 -10.15
N ARG A 106 4.11 8.57 -11.33
CA ARG A 106 5.30 9.44 -11.44
C ARG A 106 5.08 10.81 -10.80
N GLN A 107 3.87 11.37 -10.95
CA GLN A 107 3.53 12.63 -10.28
C GLN A 107 3.54 12.48 -8.76
N LEU A 108 3.05 11.34 -8.24
CA LEU A 108 3.13 11.01 -6.83
C LEU A 108 4.59 10.84 -6.35
N ASP A 109 5.39 10.06 -7.08
CA ASP A 109 6.81 9.83 -6.78
C ASP A 109 7.62 11.14 -6.70
N ASN A 110 7.43 12.04 -7.69
CA ASN A 110 8.07 13.35 -7.70
C ASN A 110 7.64 14.20 -6.49
N SER A 111 6.34 14.21 -6.15
CA SER A 111 5.84 14.98 -5.00
C SER A 111 6.41 14.50 -3.65
N MET A 112 6.78 13.22 -3.55
CA MET A 112 7.33 12.63 -2.33
C MET A 112 8.86 12.71 -2.25
N THR A 113 9.54 12.89 -3.39
CA THR A 113 11.01 12.92 -3.47
C THR A 113 11.57 14.35 -3.50
N GLU A 114 10.81 15.32 -4.01
CA GLU A 114 11.24 16.74 -4.13
C GLU A 114 10.89 17.61 -2.90
N LEU A 115 10.73 17.01 -1.72
CA LEU A 115 10.43 17.71 -0.46
C LEU A 115 11.59 18.59 0.05
#